data_AF-A0A9W3D8P5-F1
#
_entry.id   AF-A0A9W3D8P5-F1
#
_cell.length_a   1.000
_cell.length_b   1.000
_cell.length_c   1.000
_cell.angle_alpha   90.00
_cell.angle_beta   90.00
_cell.angle_gamma   90.00
#
_symmetry.space_group_name_H-M   'P 1'
#
loop_
_entity.id
_entity.type
_entity.pdbx_description
1 polymer ?
#
loop_
_entity_poly.entity_id
_entity_poly.type
_entity_poly.pdbx_seq_one_letter_code
_entity_poly.pdbx_strand_id
1 'polypeptide(L)'
;MVVWTVVATDDSYVWETGGNELQEFSVSKTWNQLRNRASEQHWTQNIWFRGHIPRHAFTTWVAYQDRLPTRAKLVSWGMNISSACCLCSLVDENIDHLFLRCEISGTVWSYVMCRLGYSHRGFHSWNALSEWMRLRDSVVSLPLK
;
A
#
# COMPACT_ATOMS: atom_id res chain seq x y z
N MET A 1 31.82 41.43 39.05
CA MET A 1 32.03 41.46 37.58
C MET A 1 32.42 40.06 37.16
N VAL A 2 31.57 39.36 36.42
CA VAL A 2 31.91 38.04 35.84
C VAL A 2 32.38 38.31 34.42
N VAL A 3 33.66 38.08 34.17
CA VAL A 3 34.29 38.26 32.85
C VAL A 3 34.12 36.95 32.10
N TRP A 4 33.29 36.92 31.06
CA TRP A 4 33.26 35.82 30.10
C TRP A 4 34.40 36.02 29.12
N THR A 5 35.51 35.30 29.28
CA THR A 5 36.54 35.21 28.25
C THR A 5 36.00 34.35 27.11
N VAL A 6 35.55 35.00 26.03
CA VAL A 6 35.30 34.31 24.76
C VAL A 6 36.65 33.84 24.24
N VAL A 7 36.90 32.54 24.34
CA VAL A 7 38.10 31.93 23.76
C VAL A 7 37.95 32.06 22.23
N ALA A 8 38.91 32.70 21.58
CA ALA A 8 38.94 32.87 20.13
C ALA A 8 39.32 31.52 19.48
N THR A 9 38.32 30.68 19.24
CA THR A 9 38.44 29.48 18.41
C THR A 9 37.90 29.77 17.01
N ASP A 10 38.53 29.25 15.97
CA ASP A 10 37.99 29.34 14.61
C ASP A 10 36.66 28.59 14.51
N ASP A 11 35.70 29.19 13.79
CA ASP A 11 34.42 28.57 13.52
C ASP A 11 34.58 27.33 12.63
N SER A 12 33.84 26.27 12.94
CA SER A 12 33.78 25.06 12.13
C SER A 12 32.34 24.70 11.79
N TYR A 13 32.13 24.12 10.60
CA TYR A 13 30.83 23.67 10.15
C TYR A 13 30.67 22.18 10.45
N VAL A 14 29.57 21.82 11.09
CA VAL A 14 29.22 20.44 11.40
C VAL A 14 27.86 20.08 10.80
N TRP A 15 27.72 18.85 10.34
CA TRP A 15 26.44 18.30 9.93
C TRP A 15 25.73 17.77 11.17
N GLU A 16 24.59 18.34 11.55
CA GLU A 16 23.82 17.83 12.69
C GLU A 16 22.49 17.22 12.24
N THR A 17 22.17 16.03 12.75
CA THR A 17 20.85 15.41 12.55
C THR A 17 20.30 14.88 13.87
N GLY A 18 19.17 15.42 14.32
CA GLY A 18 18.48 14.95 15.53
C GLY A 18 19.31 15.06 16.80
N GLY A 19 20.06 16.17 16.97
CA GLY A 19 20.91 16.40 18.15
C GLY A 19 22.27 15.70 18.10
N ASN A 20 22.60 15.01 17.01
CA ASN A 20 23.88 14.32 16.85
C ASN A 20 24.67 14.90 15.69
N GLU A 21 25.93 15.28 15.95
CA GLU A 21 26.89 15.64 14.93
C GLU A 21 27.28 14.42 14.07
N LEU A 22 27.43 14.66 12.78
CA LEU A 22 27.83 13.70 11.78
C LEU A 22 29.18 14.14 11.20
N GLN A 23 30.08 13.17 11.04
CA GLN A 23 31.35 13.39 10.34
C GLN A 23 31.14 13.75 8.86
N GLU A 24 30.10 13.20 8.24
CA GLU A 24 29.75 13.43 6.83
C GLU A 24 28.25 13.66 6.66
N PHE A 25 27.91 14.44 5.63
CA PHE A 25 26.52 14.63 5.24
C PHE A 25 25.88 13.31 4.82
N SER A 26 24.69 13.02 5.34
CA SER A 26 23.90 11.87 4.93
C SER A 26 22.51 12.32 4.49
N VAL A 27 22.24 12.18 3.19
CA VAL A 27 20.89 12.41 2.63
C VAL A 27 19.87 11.54 3.34
N SER A 28 20.19 10.27 3.61
CA SER A 28 19.29 9.33 4.29
C SER A 28 18.95 9.79 5.71
N LYS A 29 19.93 10.19 6.53
CA LYS A 29 19.68 10.67 7.89
C LYS A 29 18.90 11.97 7.89
N THR A 30 19.31 12.93 7.06
CA THR A 30 18.63 14.22 6.89
C THR A 30 17.18 14.02 6.45
N TRP A 31 16.93 13.19 5.43
CA TRP A 31 15.59 12.89 4.96
C TRP A 31 14.72 12.20 6.02
N ASN A 32 15.29 11.27 6.78
CA ASN A 32 14.59 10.61 7.86
C ASN A 32 14.17 11.57 8.98
N GLN A 33 14.95 12.63 9.22
CA GLN A 33 14.65 13.67 10.21
C GLN A 33 13.62 14.68 9.70
N LEU A 34 13.71 15.06 8.42
CA LEU A 34 12.81 16.05 7.81
C LEU A 34 11.42 15.48 7.50
N ARG A 35 11.32 14.18 7.21
CA ARG A 35 10.05 13.58 6.81
C ARG A 35 9.12 13.37 8.00
N ASN A 36 7.84 13.68 7.81
CA ASN A 36 6.79 13.25 8.72
C ASN A 36 6.57 11.74 8.56
N ARG A 37 7.10 10.93 9.48
CA ARG A 37 6.97 9.48 9.42
C ARG A 37 5.61 9.05 9.96
N ALA A 38 4.74 8.58 9.08
CA ALA A 38 3.49 7.92 9.46
C ALA A 38 3.76 6.52 10.06
N SER A 39 2.77 5.97 10.76
CA SER A 39 2.82 4.59 11.24
C SER A 39 2.96 3.63 10.07
N GLU A 40 3.84 2.64 10.24
CA GLU A 40 4.03 1.61 9.24
C GLU A 40 2.74 0.80 9.07
N GLN A 41 2.30 0.70 7.82
CA GLN A 41 1.08 0.00 7.49
C GLN A 41 1.41 -1.46 7.18
N HIS A 42 0.85 -2.38 7.97
CA HIS A 42 1.12 -3.81 7.87
C HIS A 42 0.83 -4.40 6.48
N TRP A 43 -0.13 -3.84 5.75
CA TRP A 43 -0.47 -4.29 4.39
C TRP A 43 0.62 -3.99 3.35
N THR A 44 1.61 -3.15 3.65
CA THR A 44 2.68 -2.79 2.70
C THR A 44 3.50 -3.99 2.26
N GLN A 45 3.66 -4.99 3.12
CA GLN A 45 4.36 -6.25 2.82
C GLN A 45 3.63 -7.10 1.78
N ASN A 46 2.29 -6.97 1.67
CA ASN A 46 1.49 -7.65 0.66
C ASN A 46 1.72 -7.06 -0.76
N ILE A 47 2.30 -5.86 -0.84
CA ILE A 47 2.50 -5.10 -2.08
C ILE A 47 3.96 -5.12 -2.50
N TRP A 48 4.85 -4.82 -1.55
CA TRP A 48 6.27 -4.56 -1.80
C TRP A 48 7.15 -5.76 -1.43
N PHE A 49 6.85 -6.93 -2.00
CA PHE A 49 7.64 -8.16 -1.80
C PHE A 49 8.65 -8.38 -2.93
N ARG A 50 9.65 -9.22 -2.70
CA ARG A 50 10.65 -9.54 -3.75
C ARG A 50 9.96 -10.23 -4.93
N GLY A 51 10.12 -9.69 -6.14
CA GLY A 51 9.49 -10.23 -7.35
C GLY A 51 8.08 -9.72 -7.61
N HIS A 52 7.60 -8.71 -6.88
CA HIS A 52 6.35 -8.02 -7.23
C HIS A 52 6.44 -7.41 -8.63
N ILE A 53 5.32 -7.40 -9.34
CA ILE A 53 5.21 -6.75 -10.65
C ILE A 53 4.85 -5.27 -10.39
N PRO A 54 5.68 -4.29 -10.81
CA PRO A 54 5.48 -2.88 -10.46
C PRO A 54 4.09 -2.33 -10.78
N ARG A 55 3.53 -2.71 -11.94
CA ARG A 55 2.17 -2.31 -12.34
C ARG A 55 1.11 -2.80 -11.36
N HIS A 56 1.17 -4.06 -10.94
CA HIS A 56 0.21 -4.62 -9.99
C HIS A 56 0.41 -4.04 -8.59
N ALA A 57 1.66 -3.88 -8.16
CA ALA A 57 1.99 -3.28 -6.87
C ALA A 57 1.44 -1.84 -6.76
N PHE A 58 1.63 -1.02 -7.80
CA PHE A 58 1.10 0.33 -7.83
C PHE A 58 -0.44 0.36 -7.77
N THR A 59 -1.13 -0.45 -8.59
CA THR A 59 -2.60 -0.53 -8.58
C THR A 59 -3.12 -0.96 -7.20
N THR A 60 -2.52 -2.00 -6.61
CA THR A 60 -2.89 -2.49 -5.28
C THR A 60 -2.63 -1.44 -4.20
N TRP A 61 -1.50 -0.71 -4.27
CA TRP A 61 -1.18 0.37 -3.34
C TRP A 61 -2.21 1.50 -3.39
N VAL A 62 -2.60 1.92 -4.59
CA VAL A 62 -3.66 2.92 -4.79
C VAL A 62 -5.01 2.41 -4.26
N ALA A 63 -5.31 1.12 -4.41
CA ALA A 63 -6.52 0.52 -3.87
C ALA A 63 -6.54 0.50 -2.33
N TYR A 64 -5.43 0.14 -1.66
CA TYR A 64 -5.32 0.19 -0.19
C TYR A 64 -5.51 1.58 0.40
N GLN A 65 -5.18 2.62 -0.37
CA GLN A 65 -5.36 4.01 0.03
C GLN A 65 -6.77 4.54 -0.23
N ASP A 66 -7.66 3.70 -0.76
CA ASP A 66 -8.96 4.10 -1.33
C ASP A 66 -8.78 5.26 -2.31
N ARG A 67 -7.81 5.17 -3.24
CA ARG A 67 -7.52 6.22 -4.23
C ARG A 67 -7.72 5.75 -5.67
N LEU A 68 -8.25 4.55 -5.85
CA LEU A 68 -8.54 4.03 -7.18
C LEU A 68 -9.76 4.77 -7.75
N PRO A 69 -9.73 5.22 -9.00
CA PRO A 69 -10.83 5.98 -9.61
C PRO A 69 -11.98 5.05 -10.03
N THR A 70 -12.64 4.43 -9.05
CA THR A 70 -13.86 3.64 -9.33
C THR A 70 -15.00 4.58 -9.71
N ARG A 71 -15.99 4.08 -10.47
CA ARG A 71 -17.12 4.92 -10.91
C ARG A 71 -17.89 5.54 -9.75
N ALA A 72 -18.11 4.84 -8.64
CA ALA A 72 -18.74 5.44 -7.47
C ALA A 72 -17.94 6.63 -6.92
N LYS A 73 -16.60 6.57 -7.00
CA LYS A 73 -15.72 7.66 -6.57
C LYS A 73 -15.68 8.83 -7.55
N LEU A 74 -15.69 8.53 -8.84
CA LEU A 74 -15.80 9.56 -9.88
C LEU A 74 -17.13 10.32 -9.79
N VAL A 75 -18.23 9.61 -9.53
CA VAL A 75 -19.55 10.23 -9.28
C VAL A 75 -19.52 11.11 -8.03
N SER A 76 -18.87 10.68 -6.94
CA SER A 76 -18.75 11.51 -5.74
C SER A 76 -17.90 12.76 -5.93
N TRP A 77 -17.05 12.80 -6.96
CA TRP A 77 -16.34 14.00 -7.42
C TRP A 77 -17.18 14.90 -8.34
N GLY A 78 -18.45 14.57 -8.59
CA GLY A 78 -19.36 15.37 -9.40
C GLY A 78 -19.33 15.06 -10.90
N MET A 79 -18.70 13.95 -11.31
CA MET A 79 -18.75 13.54 -12.71
C MET A 79 -20.14 12.99 -13.06
N ASN A 80 -20.71 13.48 -14.17
CA ASN A 80 -21.98 13.00 -14.70
C ASN A 80 -21.81 11.68 -15.47
N ILE A 81 -21.56 10.60 -14.74
CA ILE A 81 -21.44 9.24 -15.27
C ILE A 81 -22.28 8.27 -14.43
N SER A 82 -22.56 7.07 -14.96
CA SER A 82 -23.19 6.01 -14.16
C SER A 82 -22.21 5.47 -13.12
N SER A 83 -22.69 5.27 -11.89
CA SER A 83 -21.95 4.59 -10.82
C SER A 83 -21.87 3.08 -11.03
N ALA A 84 -22.64 2.51 -11.95
CA ALA A 84 -22.71 1.08 -12.19
C ALA A 84 -21.36 0.48 -12.61
N CYS A 85 -21.03 -0.69 -12.08
CA CYS A 85 -19.83 -1.46 -12.34
C CYS A 85 -19.53 -1.61 -13.83
N CYS A 86 -18.28 -1.34 -14.23
CA CYS A 86 -17.82 -1.52 -15.61
C CYS A 86 -17.84 -2.96 -16.12
N LEU A 87 -17.94 -3.93 -15.21
CA LEU A 87 -17.94 -5.35 -15.54
C LEU A 87 -19.38 -5.87 -15.67
N CYS A 88 -20.17 -5.82 -14.60
CA CYS A 88 -21.52 -6.39 -14.59
C CYS A 88 -22.63 -5.38 -14.92
N SER A 89 -22.39 -4.07 -14.77
CA SER A 89 -23.41 -3.02 -14.91
C SER A 89 -24.63 -3.14 -13.97
N LEU A 90 -24.57 -3.96 -12.92
CA LEU A 90 -25.70 -4.24 -12.02
C LEU A 90 -25.64 -3.50 -10.67
N VAL A 91 -24.45 -3.26 -10.15
CA VAL A 91 -24.21 -2.70 -8.80
C VAL A 91 -23.21 -1.55 -8.89
N ASP A 92 -23.24 -0.61 -7.94
CA ASP A 92 -22.26 0.48 -7.87
C ASP A 92 -20.82 -0.03 -7.78
N GLU A 93 -19.93 0.61 -8.56
CA GLU A 93 -18.52 0.27 -8.64
C GLU A 93 -17.72 0.88 -7.47
N ASN A 94 -17.49 0.07 -6.45
CA ASN A 94 -16.47 0.30 -5.44
C ASN A 94 -15.37 -0.77 -5.54
N ILE A 95 -14.29 -0.61 -4.77
CA ILE A 95 -13.13 -1.52 -4.81
C ILE A 95 -13.54 -2.96 -4.46
N ASP A 96 -14.33 -3.14 -3.40
CA ASP A 96 -14.82 -4.46 -2.98
C ASP A 96 -15.64 -5.13 -4.08
N HIS A 97 -16.54 -4.40 -4.73
CA HIS A 97 -17.35 -4.94 -5.80
C HIS A 97 -16.50 -5.24 -7.04
N LEU A 98 -15.74 -4.26 -7.52
CA LEU A 98 -14.92 -4.39 -8.72
C LEU A 98 -13.96 -5.58 -8.65
N PHE A 99 -13.29 -5.79 -7.51
CA PHE A 99 -12.29 -6.85 -7.40
C PHE A 99 -12.80 -8.15 -6.76
N LEU A 100 -13.87 -8.13 -5.96
CA LEU A 100 -14.20 -9.27 -5.08
C LEU A 100 -15.66 -9.75 -5.17
N ARG A 101 -16.64 -8.83 -5.30
CA ARG A 101 -18.07 -9.19 -5.30
C ARG A 101 -18.73 -9.25 -6.68
N CYS A 102 -18.15 -8.58 -7.69
CA CYS A 102 -18.66 -8.63 -9.05
C CYS A 102 -18.68 -10.09 -9.52
N GLU A 103 -19.73 -10.51 -10.21
CA GLU A 103 -19.88 -11.88 -10.70
C GLU A 103 -18.69 -12.32 -11.56
N ILE A 104 -18.21 -11.43 -12.43
CA ILE A 104 -17.05 -11.68 -13.30
C ILE A 104 -15.78 -11.87 -12.46
N SER A 105 -15.53 -10.98 -11.49
CA SER A 105 -14.39 -11.06 -10.60
C SER A 105 -14.46 -12.28 -9.68
N GLY A 106 -15.66 -12.64 -9.22
CA GLY A 106 -15.93 -13.84 -8.44
C GLY A 106 -15.61 -15.12 -9.20
N THR A 107 -15.94 -15.18 -10.49
CA THR A 107 -15.52 -16.29 -11.37
C THR A 107 -14.00 -16.39 -11.46
N VAL A 108 -13.30 -15.27 -11.65
CA VAL A 108 -11.82 -15.25 -11.67
C VAL A 108 -11.26 -15.76 -10.35
N TRP A 109 -11.77 -15.28 -9.21
CA TRP A 109 -11.32 -15.73 -7.89
C TRP A 109 -11.62 -17.20 -7.64
N SER A 110 -12.74 -17.74 -8.11
CA SER A 110 -13.02 -19.18 -8.04
C SER A 110 -11.92 -20.00 -8.70
N TYR A 111 -11.51 -19.62 -9.92
CA TYR A 111 -10.40 -20.28 -10.61
C TYR A 111 -9.08 -20.12 -9.86
N VAL A 112 -8.75 -18.91 -9.40
CA VAL A 112 -7.52 -18.64 -8.64
C VAL A 112 -7.48 -19.47 -7.36
N MET A 113 -8.55 -19.47 -6.57
CA MET A 113 -8.64 -20.21 -5.32
C MET A 113 -8.52 -21.70 -5.52
N CYS A 114 -9.21 -22.26 -6.51
CA CYS A 114 -9.09 -23.65 -6.90
C CYS A 114 -7.63 -23.99 -7.26
N ARG A 115 -6.98 -23.15 -8.08
CA ARG A 115 -5.58 -23.34 -8.49
C ARG A 115 -4.60 -23.24 -7.32
N LEU A 116 -4.89 -22.41 -6.33
CA LEU A 116 -4.11 -22.31 -5.11
C LEU A 116 -4.40 -23.45 -4.11
N GLY A 117 -5.36 -24.33 -4.39
CA GLY A 117 -5.68 -25.49 -3.53
C GLY A 117 -6.76 -25.22 -2.47
N TYR A 118 -7.47 -24.09 -2.55
CA TYR A 118 -8.58 -23.78 -1.64
C TYR A 118 -9.91 -24.30 -2.18
N SER A 119 -10.68 -24.98 -1.32
CA SER A 119 -11.97 -25.57 -1.67
C SER A 119 -13.12 -24.55 -1.71
N HIS A 120 -13.17 -23.61 -0.76
CA HIS A 120 -14.02 -22.41 -0.84
C HIS A 120 -13.67 -21.42 0.28
N ARG A 121 -12.99 -20.32 -0.06
CA ARG A 121 -12.85 -19.10 0.77
C ARG A 121 -12.79 -17.88 -0.13
N GLY A 122 -13.94 -17.51 -0.69
CA GLY A 122 -14.08 -16.19 -1.28
C GLY A 122 -14.01 -15.13 -0.18
N PHE A 123 -13.33 -14.02 -0.44
CA PHE A 123 -13.49 -12.80 0.34
C PHE A 123 -14.43 -11.87 -0.40
N HIS A 124 -15.23 -11.13 0.37
CA HIS A 124 -16.13 -10.12 -0.18
C HIS A 124 -15.74 -8.72 0.29
N SER A 125 -14.61 -8.55 0.97
CA SER A 125 -14.11 -7.22 1.33
C SER A 125 -12.60 -7.16 1.20
N TRP A 126 -12.10 -5.96 0.93
CA TRP A 126 -10.68 -5.69 0.85
C TRP A 126 -9.97 -6.05 2.16
N ASN A 127 -10.63 -5.86 3.30
CA ASN A 127 -10.12 -6.28 4.60
C ASN A 127 -9.96 -7.81 4.69
N ALA A 128 -10.97 -8.58 4.24
CA ALA A 128 -10.88 -10.04 4.24
C ALA A 128 -9.81 -10.56 3.27
N LEU A 129 -9.66 -9.92 2.09
CA LEU A 129 -8.55 -10.19 1.16
C LEU A 129 -7.19 -9.91 1.83
N SER A 130 -7.06 -8.79 2.54
CA SER A 130 -5.83 -8.38 3.23
C SER A 130 -5.43 -9.37 4.31
N GLU A 131 -6.38 -9.83 5.11
CA GLU A 131 -6.14 -10.85 6.13
C GLU A 131 -5.78 -12.20 5.52
N TRP A 132 -6.43 -12.60 4.43
CA TRP A 132 -6.08 -13.82 3.70
C TRP A 132 -4.65 -13.78 3.15
N MET A 133 -4.22 -12.66 2.54
CA MET A 133 -2.83 -12.53 2.04
C MET A 133 -1.77 -12.61 3.14
N ARG A 134 -2.14 -12.36 4.40
CA ARG A 134 -1.23 -12.48 5.55
C ARG A 134 -1.15 -13.90 6.09
N LEU A 135 -2.08 -14.77 5.73
CA LEU A 135 -2.03 -16.16 6.15
C LEU A 135 -0.79 -16.82 5.56
N ARG A 136 0.00 -17.43 6.45
CA ARG A 136 1.07 -18.34 6.07
C ARG A 136 0.51 -19.75 6.25
N ASP A 137 -0.25 -20.21 5.27
CA ASP A 137 -0.73 -21.58 5.28
C ASP A 137 0.19 -22.51 4.48
N SER A 138 -0.03 -23.81 4.70
CA SER A 138 0.70 -24.89 4.04
C SER A 138 -0.05 -25.42 2.81
N VAL A 139 -0.97 -24.62 2.24
CA VAL A 139 -1.77 -25.09 1.10
C VAL A 139 -0.86 -25.16 -0.13
N VAL A 140 -0.79 -26.34 -0.73
CA VAL A 140 0.07 -26.58 -1.90
C VAL A 140 -0.72 -26.24 -3.16
N SER A 141 -0.18 -25.33 -3.96
CA SER A 141 -0.73 -24.97 -5.26
C SER A 141 -0.86 -26.21 -6.16
N LEU A 142 -1.99 -26.36 -6.85
CA LEU A 142 -2.21 -27.47 -7.76
C LEU A 142 -1.29 -27.35 -9.00
N PRO A 143 -0.65 -28.45 -9.43
CA PRO A 143 0.20 -28.43 -10.61
C PRO A 143 -0.60 -28.09 -11.87
N LEU A 144 0.03 -27.33 -12.78
CA LEU A 144 -0.48 -27.10 -14.13
C LEU A 144 -0.58 -28.46 -14.84
N LYS A 145 -1.80 -28.89 -15.14
CA LYS A 145 -2.04 -30.01 -16.08
C LYS A 145 -2.08 -29.47 -17.50
#